data_AF-A0A4U0ZTG0-F1
#
_entry.id   AF-A0A4U0ZTG0-F1
#
_cell.length_a   1.000
_cell.length_b   1.000
_cell.length_c   1.000
_cell.angle_alpha   90.00
_cell.angle_beta   90.00
_cell.angle_gamma   90.00
#
_symmetry.space_group_name_H-M   'P 1'
#
loop_
_entity.id
_entity.type
_entity.pdbx_description
1 polymer ?
#
loop_
_entity_poly.entity_id
_entity_poly.type
_entity_poly.pdbx_seq_one_letter_code
_entity_poly.pdbx_strand_id
1 'polypeptide(L)'
;MSNEEIQFLSFAEAAQLVGAIQEEEDVEIANRRILTVYSKDDKELCWFDFEEVMKDVGKPEAGERKEAVQNYILQRIPVWVKEL
;
A
#
# COMPACT_ATOMS: atom_id res chain seq x y z
N MET A 1 -20.53 10.48 13.85
CA MET A 1 -19.43 10.38 12.87
C MET A 1 -19.37 8.92 12.48
N SER A 2 -19.95 8.55 11.34
CA SER A 2 -20.16 7.15 10.98
C SER A 2 -18.80 6.45 10.91
N ASN A 3 -18.68 5.35 11.65
CA ASN A 3 -17.54 4.45 11.60
C ASN A 3 -17.65 3.71 10.27
N GLU A 4 -17.30 4.38 9.16
CA GLU A 4 -17.23 3.77 7.84
C GLU A 4 -16.16 2.70 7.94
N GLU A 5 -16.60 1.44 8.10
CA GLU A 5 -15.72 0.29 8.09
C GLU A 5 -14.96 0.32 6.76
N ILE A 6 -13.67 0.65 6.82
CA ILE A 6 -12.83 0.73 5.63
C ILE A 6 -12.84 -0.66 4.99
N GLN A 7 -13.55 -0.77 3.88
CA GLN A 7 -13.58 -2.00 3.12
C GLN A 7 -12.32 -2.07 2.28
N PHE A 8 -11.72 -3.26 2.24
CA PHE A 8 -10.53 -3.54 1.45
C PHE A 8 -10.89 -4.42 0.26
N LEU A 9 -10.15 -4.25 -0.83
CA LEU A 9 -10.24 -5.11 -2.00
C LEU A 9 -9.74 -6.52 -1.66
N SER A 10 -10.28 -7.49 -2.41
CA SER A 10 -9.71 -8.84 -2.40
C SER A 10 -8.28 -8.77 -2.95
N PHE A 11 -7.39 -9.61 -2.44
CA PHE A 11 -6.00 -9.69 -2.92
C PHE A 11 -5.90 -9.80 -4.45
N ALA A 12 -6.76 -10.62 -5.07
CA ALA A 12 -6.78 -10.79 -6.52
C ALA A 12 -7.15 -9.49 -7.27
N GLU A 13 -8.09 -8.71 -6.73
CA GLU A 13 -8.52 -7.44 -7.30
C GLU A 13 -7.44 -6.38 -7.15
N ALA A 14 -6.84 -6.29 -5.96
CA ALA A 14 -5.70 -5.42 -5.70
C ALA A 14 -4.53 -5.75 -6.63
N ALA A 15 -4.18 -7.03 -6.80
CA ALA A 15 -3.09 -7.44 -7.70
C ALA A 15 -3.39 -7.16 -9.19
N GLN A 16 -4.67 -7.10 -9.57
CA GLN A 16 -5.06 -6.71 -10.92
C GLN A 16 -5.05 -5.20 -11.13
N LEU A 17 -5.34 -4.41 -10.09
CA LEU A 17 -5.41 -2.96 -10.16
C LEU A 17 -4.03 -2.31 -9.99
N VAL A 18 -3.27 -2.75 -8.99
CA VAL A 18 -1.95 -2.23 -8.65
C VAL A 18 -0.97 -2.56 -9.77
N GLY A 19 -0.33 -1.52 -10.30
CA GLY A 19 0.74 -1.62 -11.28
C GLY A 19 2.13 -1.59 -10.63
N ALA A 20 2.32 -0.70 -9.66
CA ALA A 20 3.59 -0.54 -8.96
C ALA A 20 3.39 -0.08 -7.51
N ILE A 21 4.34 -0.44 -6.65
CA ILE A 21 4.48 0.13 -5.31
C ILE A 21 5.87 0.76 -5.28
N GLN A 22 5.93 2.07 -5.12
CA GLN A 22 7.17 2.84 -5.10
C GLN A 22 7.41 3.35 -3.69
N GLU A 23 8.68 3.35 -3.29
CA GLU A 23 9.09 3.97 -2.04
C GLU A 23 9.51 5.40 -2.33
N GLU A 24 8.82 6.35 -1.72
CA GLU A 24 8.99 7.78 -1.93
C GLU A 24 9.14 8.52 -0.60
N GLU A 25 9.65 9.74 -0.65
CA GLU A 25 9.62 10.63 0.50
C GLU A 25 8.27 11.35 0.54
N ASP A 26 7.66 11.41 1.73
CA ASP A 26 6.43 12.16 1.97
C ASP A 26 6.66 13.63 1.64
N VAL A 27 5.85 14.16 0.72
CA VAL A 27 5.98 15.54 0.23
C VAL A 27 5.62 16.58 1.29
N GLU A 28 4.85 16.20 2.31
CA GLU A 28 4.42 17.07 3.40
C GLU A 28 5.35 16.97 4.62
N ILE A 29 6.03 15.82 4.81
CA ILE A 29 6.86 15.55 5.99
C ILE A 29 8.27 15.09 5.60
N ALA A 30 9.23 16.00 5.76
CA ALA A 30 10.64 15.71 5.48
C ALA A 30 11.18 14.53 6.30
N ASN A 31 11.96 13.66 5.65
CA ASN A 31 12.51 12.40 6.19
C ASN A 31 11.47 11.31 6.53
N ARG A 32 10.21 11.46 6.14
CA ARG A 32 9.23 10.38 6.25
C ARG A 32 9.18 9.61 4.93
N ARG A 33 9.34 8.29 5.01
CA ARG A 33 9.24 7.40 3.84
C ARG A 33 7.82 6.86 3.76
N ILE A 34 7.27 6.87 2.56
CA ILE A 34 5.97 6.30 2.24
C ILE A 34 6.09 5.30 1.10
N LEU A 35 5.14 4.39 1.04
CA LEU A 35 4.97 3.41 -0.02
C LEU A 35 3.75 3.83 -0.84
N THR A 36 3.99 4.50 -1.94
CA THR A 36 2.96 4.97 -2.87
C THR A 36 2.56 3.84 -3.80
N VAL A 37 1.27 3.58 -3.88
CA VAL A 37 0.68 2.55 -4.72
C VAL A 37 0.12 3.19 -5.98
N TYR A 38 0.63 2.77 -7.12
CA TYR A 38 0.18 3.21 -8.43
C TYR A 38 -0.63 2.11 -9.12
N SER A 39 -1.64 2.53 -9.88
CA SER A 39 -2.37 1.64 -10.78
C SER A 39 -1.53 1.25 -11.99
N LYS A 40 -2.03 0.30 -12.77
CA LYS A 40 -1.42 -0.05 -14.07
C LYS A 40 -1.44 1.08 -15.09
N ASP A 41 -2.29 2.08 -14.88
CA ASP A 41 -2.40 3.29 -15.69
C ASP A 41 -1.54 4.44 -15.14
N ASP A 42 -0.57 4.13 -14.27
CA ASP A 42 0.36 5.10 -13.66
C ASP A 42 -0.34 6.17 -12.79
N LYS A 43 -1.55 5.89 -12.31
CA LYS A 43 -2.28 6.78 -11.40
C LYS A 43 -1.98 6.42 -9.95
N GLU A 44 -1.69 7.41 -9.11
CA GLU A 44 -1.62 7.22 -7.66
C GLU A 44 -3.00 6.78 -7.14
N LEU A 45 -3.03 5.65 -6.43
CA LEU A 45 -4.23 5.09 -5.82
C LEU A 45 -4.29 5.44 -4.32
N CYS A 46 -3.21 5.12 -3.60
CA CYS A 46 -3.07 5.37 -2.17
C CYS A 46 -1.61 5.29 -1.75
N TRP A 47 -1.32 5.72 -0.51
CA TRP A 47 0.00 5.62 0.09
C TRP A 47 -0.08 4.94 1.45
N PHE A 48 1.01 4.31 1.87
CA PHE A 48 1.17 3.71 3.19
C PHE A 48 2.43 4.24 3.87
N ASP A 49 2.39 4.37 5.18
CA ASP A 49 3.58 4.73 5.94
C ASP A 49 4.59 3.57 5.93
N PHE A 50 5.83 3.85 5.52
CA PHE A 50 6.85 2.82 5.43
C PHE A 50 7.18 2.20 6.78
N GLU A 51 7.29 3.01 7.84
CA GLU A 51 7.63 2.51 9.18
C GLU A 51 6.50 1.67 9.76
N GLU A 52 5.25 2.06 9.54
CA GLU A 52 4.07 1.30 9.97
C GLU A 52 4.00 -0.05 9.25
N VAL A 53 4.11 -0.05 7.91
CA VAL A 53 4.12 -1.29 7.12
C VAL A 53 5.26 -2.20 7.55
N MET A 54 6.46 -1.64 7.76
CA MET A 54 7.61 -2.41 8.21
C MET A 54 7.43 -3.00 9.61
N LYS A 55 6.77 -2.26 10.51
CA LYS A 55 6.47 -2.72 11.87
C LYS A 55 5.44 -3.86 11.86
N ASP A 56 4.41 -3.75 11.03
CA ASP A 56 3.35 -4.74 10.89
C ASP A 56 3.81 -6.02 10.19
N VAL A 57 4.59 -5.89 9.10
CA VAL A 57 5.22 -7.01 8.38
C VAL A 57 6.25 -7.71 9.28
N GLY A 58 6.86 -6.96 10.20
CA GLY A 58 7.81 -7.49 11.17
C GLY A 58 9.16 -7.85 10.55
N LYS A 59 9.72 -9.00 10.94
CA LYS A 59 11.00 -9.51 10.45
C LYS A 59 10.78 -10.72 9.54
N PRO A 60 10.48 -10.51 8.25
CA PRO A 60 10.44 -11.61 7.27
C PRO A 60 11.83 -12.20 7.09
N GLU A 61 11.91 -13.42 6.54
CA GLU A 61 13.20 -14.07 6.27
C GLU A 61 14.03 -13.24 5.28
N ALA A 62 15.35 -13.44 5.33
CA ALA A 62 16.29 -12.68 4.50
C ALA A 62 16.02 -12.94 3.01
N GLY A 63 15.46 -11.94 2.32
CA GLY A 63 15.09 -12.01 0.90
C GLY A 63 13.59 -11.91 0.63
N GLU A 64 12.74 -12.17 1.63
CA GLU A 64 11.27 -12.17 1.46
C GLU A 64 10.62 -10.83 1.83
N ARG A 65 11.40 -9.88 2.35
CA ARG A 65 10.90 -8.58 2.81
C ARG A 65 10.06 -7.84 1.77
N LYS A 66 10.50 -7.85 0.51
CA LYS A 66 9.79 -7.15 -0.57
C LYS A 66 8.43 -7.79 -0.84
N GLU A 67 8.38 -9.12 -0.86
CA GLU A 67 7.14 -9.87 -1.09
C GLU A 67 6.17 -9.72 0.08
N ALA A 68 6.67 -9.78 1.32
CA ALA A 68 5.86 -9.60 2.51
C ALA A 68 5.23 -8.19 2.58
N VAL A 69 6.00 -7.15 2.24
CA VAL A 69 5.51 -5.77 2.14
C VAL A 69 4.47 -5.64 1.02
N GLN A 70 4.74 -6.20 -0.16
CA GLN A 70 3.80 -6.16 -1.28
C GLN A 70 2.48 -6.86 -0.92
N ASN A 71 2.53 -8.04 -0.31
CA ASN A 71 1.35 -8.79 0.11
C ASN A 71 0.55 -8.04 1.18
N TYR A 72 1.24 -7.43 2.14
CA TYR A 72 0.62 -6.62 3.19
C TYR A 72 -0.19 -5.46 2.61
N ILE A 73 0.39 -4.75 1.64
CA ILE A 73 -0.24 -3.62 0.96
C ILE A 73 -1.42 -4.10 0.12
N LEU A 74 -1.25 -5.16 -0.68
CA LEU A 74 -2.32 -5.71 -1.53
C LEU A 74 -3.55 -6.17 -0.74
N GLN A 75 -3.38 -6.64 0.50
CA GLN A 75 -4.48 -7.01 1.39
C GLN A 75 -5.19 -5.81 2.05
N ARG A 76 -4.60 -4.61 1.95
CA ARG A 76 -5.07 -3.38 2.60
C ARG A 76 -5.38 -2.27 1.60
N ILE A 77 -5.46 -2.58 0.30
CA ILE A 77 -5.90 -1.60 -0.69
C ILE A 77 -7.38 -1.33 -0.44
N PRO A 78 -7.77 -0.09 -0.13
CA PRO A 78 -9.15 0.23 0.19
C PRO A 78 -10.02 0.25 -1.07
N VAL A 79 -11.31 -0.05 -0.96
CA VAL A 79 -12.21 -0.18 -2.13
C VAL A 79 -12.40 1.12 -2.91
N TRP A 80 -12.28 2.28 -2.24
CA TRP A 80 -12.51 3.61 -2.84
C TRP A 80 -11.50 3.95 -3.96
N VAL A 81 -10.37 3.24 -4.04
CA VAL A 81 -9.40 3.43 -5.13
C VAL A 81 -10.00 3.10 -6.51
N LYS A 82 -11.10 2.34 -6.56
CA LYS A 82 -11.83 2.04 -7.80
C LYS A 82 -12.67 3.23 -8.29
N GLU A 83 -12.88 4.23 -7.47
CA GLU A 83 -13.70 5.41 -7.77
C GLU A 83 -12.88 6.60 -8.29
N LEU A 84 -11.55 6.45 -8.42
CA LEU A 84 -10.55 7.45 -8.87
C LEU A 84 -10.35 7.53 -10.41
#